data_AF-A0A1I1U7Q6-F1
#
_entry.id   AF-A0A1I1U7Q6-F1
#
_cell.length_a   1.000
_cell.length_b   1.000
_cell.length_c   1.000
_cell.angle_alpha   90.00
_cell.angle_beta   90.00
_cell.angle_gamma   90.00
#
_symmetry.space_group_name_H-M   'P 1'
#
loop_
_entity.id
_entity.type
_entity.pdbx_description
1 polymer ?
#
loop_
_entity_poly.entity_id
_entity_poly.type
_entity_poly.pdbx_seq_one_letter_code
_entity_poly.pdbx_strand_id
1 'polypeptide(L)'
;MNSRNWVRLFMTTLFLGGSSTIFIGFVLEWDKYNKFFQNFDGKEILMVSFWLLGVGLIFSVISQMGFFAYLTVHRFGLGMFRSPALWNAVQMFLIAFVLFDFVYFRSVFIANGNESLGTNIFVAATLFLFGIIVAYIKSKETNKKAFVPALFFMIVVTIIEWVPALRINDTSWLYLMVVPLLICNAYQVLILHRLVGQES
;
A
#
# COMPACT_ATOMS: atom_id res chain seq x y z
N MET A 1 -10.96 -20.78 0.31
CA MET A 1 -11.55 -19.42 0.15
C MET A 1 -12.78 -19.53 -0.72
N ASN A 2 -13.95 -19.18 -0.22
CA ASN A 2 -15.21 -19.19 -0.98
C ASN A 2 -15.52 -17.78 -1.55
N SER A 3 -16.44 -17.69 -2.52
CA SER A 3 -16.85 -16.44 -3.19
C SER A 3 -17.28 -15.36 -2.20
N ARG A 4 -18.01 -15.71 -1.14
CA ARG A 4 -18.44 -14.77 -0.09
C ARG A 4 -17.27 -14.08 0.62
N ASN A 5 -16.23 -14.83 0.96
CA ASN A 5 -15.05 -14.27 1.63
C ASN A 5 -14.22 -13.40 0.67
N TRP A 6 -14.21 -13.77 -0.61
CA TRP A 6 -13.58 -12.97 -1.65
C TRP A 6 -14.27 -11.61 -1.84
N VAL A 7 -15.60 -11.61 -1.98
CA VAL A 7 -16.39 -10.37 -2.07
C VAL A 7 -16.23 -9.52 -0.82
N ARG A 8 -16.18 -10.14 0.37
CA ARG A 8 -15.94 -9.42 1.63
C ARG A 8 -14.57 -8.75 1.65
N LEU A 9 -13.50 -9.45 1.27
CA LEU A 9 -12.16 -8.88 1.16
C LEU A 9 -12.18 -7.67 0.22
N PHE A 10 -12.73 -7.87 -0.99
CA PHE A 10 -12.80 -6.85 -2.02
C PHE A 10 -13.55 -5.60 -1.56
N MET A 11 -14.78 -5.75 -1.07
CA MET A 11 -15.62 -4.62 -0.65
C MET A 11 -15.05 -3.88 0.57
N THR A 12 -14.42 -4.61 1.51
CA THR A 12 -13.82 -3.95 2.68
C THR A 12 -12.57 -3.17 2.28
N THR A 13 -11.73 -3.70 1.39
CA THR A 13 -10.58 -2.95 0.87
C THR A 13 -11.03 -1.72 0.08
N LEU A 14 -12.09 -1.82 -0.75
CA LEU A 14 -12.67 -0.67 -1.46
C LEU A 14 -13.14 0.42 -0.48
N PHE A 15 -13.86 0.01 0.56
CA PHE A 15 -14.32 0.92 1.60
C PHE A 15 -13.14 1.59 2.33
N LEU A 16 -12.10 0.84 2.68
CA LEU A 16 -10.90 1.38 3.33
C LEU A 16 -10.16 2.37 2.44
N GLY A 17 -9.96 2.04 1.15
CA GLY A 17 -9.34 2.95 0.19
C GLY A 17 -10.14 4.24 0.02
N GLY A 18 -11.44 4.12 -0.24
CA GLY A 18 -12.34 5.27 -0.36
C GLY A 18 -12.36 6.16 0.87
N SER A 19 -12.61 5.58 2.06
CA SER A 19 -12.72 6.35 3.31
C SER A 19 -11.39 6.99 3.73
N SER A 20 -10.27 6.27 3.59
CA SER A 20 -8.95 6.82 3.90
C SER A 20 -8.53 7.93 2.94
N THR A 21 -8.82 7.81 1.63
CA THR A 21 -8.52 8.88 0.67
C THR A 21 -9.34 10.14 0.93
N ILE A 22 -10.62 10.02 1.29
CA ILE A 22 -11.43 11.17 1.70
C ILE A 22 -10.77 11.86 2.90
N PHE A 23 -10.46 11.10 3.95
CA PHE A 23 -9.86 11.64 5.16
C PHE A 23 -8.52 12.32 4.88
N ILE A 24 -7.60 11.63 4.20
CA ILE A 24 -6.27 12.14 3.90
C ILE A 24 -6.32 13.30 2.91
N GLY A 25 -7.23 13.29 1.93
CA GLY A 25 -7.40 14.39 0.98
C GLY A 25 -7.82 15.69 1.65
N PHE A 26 -8.75 15.62 2.61
CA PHE A 26 -9.11 16.80 3.42
C PHE A 26 -7.97 17.26 4.33
N VAL A 27 -7.19 16.35 4.91
CA VAL A 27 -6.06 16.69 5.77
C VAL A 27 -4.92 17.35 4.98
N LEU A 28 -4.59 16.83 3.80
CA LEU A 28 -3.49 17.35 2.96
C LEU A 28 -3.83 18.70 2.34
N GLU A 29 -5.07 18.90 1.89
CA GLU A 29 -5.52 20.16 1.29
C GLU A 29 -6.40 20.97 2.26
N TRP A 30 -6.12 20.90 3.56
CA TRP A 30 -6.94 21.55 4.59
C TRP A 30 -7.04 23.06 4.37
N ASP A 31 -5.95 23.72 3.99
CA ASP A 31 -5.94 25.17 3.71
C ASP A 31 -6.91 25.57 2.59
N LYS A 32 -7.18 24.66 1.66
CA LYS A 32 -8.12 24.89 0.55
C LYS A 32 -9.56 24.56 0.93
N TYR A 33 -9.77 23.51 1.72
CA TYR A 33 -11.10 22.99 2.03
C TYR A 33 -11.70 23.52 3.34
N ASN A 34 -10.89 24.09 4.25
CA ASN A 34 -11.36 24.58 5.55
C ASN A 34 -12.52 25.58 5.45
N LYS A 35 -12.54 26.42 4.41
CA LYS A 35 -13.56 27.43 4.16
C LYS A 35 -14.95 26.82 3.98
N PHE A 36 -15.03 25.62 3.40
CA PHE A 36 -16.30 24.92 3.22
C PHE A 36 -16.86 24.44 4.56
N PHE A 37 -15.98 24.00 5.48
CA PHE A 37 -16.38 23.62 6.84
C PHE A 37 -16.78 24.82 7.68
N GLN A 38 -16.05 25.94 7.58
CA GLN A 38 -16.36 27.17 8.32
C GLN A 38 -17.67 27.81 7.87
N ASN A 39 -17.95 27.77 6.56
CA ASN A 39 -19.17 28.31 5.98
C ASN A 39 -20.36 27.33 6.02
N PHE A 40 -20.18 26.14 6.61
CA PHE A 40 -21.17 25.05 6.61
C PHE A 40 -21.70 24.70 5.21
N ASP A 41 -20.84 24.79 4.19
CA ASP A 41 -21.18 24.46 2.80
C ASP A 41 -21.11 22.95 2.58
N GLY A 42 -22.17 22.26 3.02
CA GLY A 42 -22.29 20.81 2.90
C GLY A 42 -22.27 20.30 1.46
N LYS A 43 -22.63 21.13 0.48
CA LYS A 43 -22.65 20.74 -0.93
C LYS A 43 -21.22 20.59 -1.46
N GLU A 44 -20.36 21.58 -1.22
CA GLU A 44 -18.96 21.53 -1.62
C GLU A 44 -18.21 20.39 -0.91
N ILE A 45 -18.44 20.21 0.39
CA ILE A 45 -17.84 19.09 1.14
C ILE A 45 -18.24 17.75 0.52
N LEU A 46 -19.50 17.57 0.14
CA LEU A 46 -19.99 16.33 -0.45
C LEU A 46 -19.41 16.10 -1.86
N MET A 47 -19.29 17.16 -2.68
CA MET A 47 -18.69 17.07 -4.01
C MET A 47 -17.20 16.69 -3.94
N VAL A 48 -16.43 17.34 -3.07
CA VAL A 48 -15.01 17.00 -2.84
C VAL A 48 -14.88 15.59 -2.30
N SER A 49 -15.73 15.19 -1.34
CA SER A 49 -15.74 13.82 -0.80
C SER A 49 -16.04 12.80 -1.88
N PHE A 50 -16.97 13.07 -2.79
CA PHE A 50 -17.31 12.18 -3.90
C PHE A 50 -16.15 12.02 -4.90
N TRP A 51 -15.44 13.11 -5.20
CA TRP A 51 -14.24 13.06 -6.03
C TRP A 51 -13.13 12.23 -5.36
N LEU A 52 -12.82 12.51 -4.08
CA LEU A 52 -11.82 11.76 -3.31
C LEU A 52 -12.20 10.30 -3.13
N LEU A 53 -13.50 10.00 -3.00
CA LEU A 53 -14.01 8.63 -2.98
C LEU A 53 -13.63 7.90 -4.27
N GLY A 54 -13.91 8.50 -5.44
CA GLY A 54 -13.56 7.92 -6.74
C GLY A 54 -12.06 7.63 -6.86
N VAL A 55 -11.22 8.58 -6.45
CA VAL A 55 -9.76 8.41 -6.41
C VAL A 55 -9.35 7.28 -5.47
N GLY A 56 -9.93 7.21 -4.27
CA GLY A 56 -9.62 6.16 -3.28
C GLY A 56 -10.07 4.77 -3.70
N LEU A 57 -11.17 4.66 -4.45
CA LEU A 57 -11.60 3.39 -5.05
C LEU A 57 -10.56 2.91 -6.08
N ILE A 58 -9.99 3.80 -6.90
CA ILE A 58 -8.91 3.45 -7.85
C ILE A 58 -7.68 2.94 -7.10
N PHE A 59 -7.25 3.62 -6.03
CA PHE A 59 -6.10 3.18 -5.23
C PHE A 59 -6.34 1.82 -4.59
N SER A 60 -7.54 1.56 -4.06
CA SER A 60 -7.91 0.23 -3.56
C SER A 60 -7.84 -0.83 -4.65
N VAL A 61 -8.33 -0.56 -5.87
CA VAL A 61 -8.29 -1.54 -6.97
C VAL A 61 -6.84 -1.84 -7.38
N ILE A 62 -5.97 -0.83 -7.40
CA ILE A 62 -4.53 -1.02 -7.65
C ILE A 62 -3.92 -1.94 -6.58
N SER A 63 -4.19 -1.68 -5.30
CA SER A 63 -3.76 -2.51 -4.17
C SER A 63 -4.28 -3.95 -4.27
N GLN A 64 -5.55 -4.14 -4.64
CA GLN A 64 -6.11 -5.48 -4.87
C GLN A 64 -5.44 -6.22 -6.02
N MET A 65 -5.19 -5.55 -7.14
CA MET A 65 -4.48 -6.13 -8.27
C MET A 65 -3.08 -6.60 -7.84
N GLY A 66 -2.32 -5.76 -7.15
CA GLY A 66 -0.98 -6.12 -6.67
C GLY A 66 -1.01 -7.25 -5.64
N PHE A 67 -1.99 -7.27 -4.73
CA PHE A 67 -2.21 -8.37 -3.79
C PHE A 67 -2.41 -9.71 -4.48
N PHE A 68 -3.32 -9.79 -5.45
CA PHE A 68 -3.57 -11.04 -6.17
C PHE A 68 -2.41 -11.45 -7.08
N ALA A 69 -1.75 -10.49 -7.72
CA ALA A 69 -0.54 -10.74 -8.49
C ALA A 69 0.55 -11.35 -7.59
N TYR A 70 0.76 -10.80 -6.39
CA TYR A 70 1.74 -11.33 -5.45
C TYR A 70 1.39 -12.73 -4.95
N LEU A 71 0.13 -13.02 -4.61
CA LEU A 71 -0.26 -14.38 -4.19
C LEU A 71 0.07 -15.41 -5.28
N THR A 72 -0.12 -15.03 -6.53
CA THR A 72 0.19 -15.86 -7.70
C THR A 72 1.70 -16.06 -7.84
N VAL A 73 2.48 -14.97 -7.83
CA VAL A 73 3.95 -15.01 -7.87
C VAL A 73 4.52 -15.81 -6.72
N HIS A 74 3.99 -15.64 -5.50
CA HIS A 74 4.43 -16.36 -4.32
C HIS A 74 4.19 -17.87 -4.45
N ARG A 75 3.02 -18.27 -4.96
CA ARG A 75 2.69 -19.67 -5.22
C ARG A 75 3.61 -20.30 -6.26
N PHE A 76 3.87 -19.59 -7.37
CA PHE A 76 4.82 -20.05 -8.37
C PHE A 76 6.26 -20.07 -7.85
N GLY A 77 6.66 -19.07 -7.08
CA GLY A 77 7.98 -19.00 -6.45
C GLY A 77 8.25 -20.22 -5.55
N LEU A 78 7.30 -20.57 -4.68
CA LEU A 78 7.43 -21.77 -3.85
C LEU A 78 7.54 -23.07 -4.66
N GLY A 79 6.91 -23.16 -5.84
CA GLY A 79 7.00 -24.33 -6.72
C GLY A 79 8.24 -24.37 -7.61
N MET A 80 8.75 -23.21 -8.02
CA MET A 80 9.89 -23.07 -8.92
C MET A 80 11.24 -23.17 -8.18
N PHE A 81 11.32 -22.59 -6.97
CA PHE A 81 12.53 -22.65 -6.17
C PHE A 81 12.62 -23.97 -5.39
N ARG A 82 13.80 -24.59 -5.39
CA ARG A 82 14.06 -25.89 -4.75
C ARG A 82 13.78 -25.91 -3.24
N SER A 83 13.74 -24.74 -2.58
CA SER A 83 13.37 -24.66 -1.16
C SER A 83 12.65 -23.35 -0.83
N PRO A 84 11.74 -23.35 0.17
CA PRO A 84 11.10 -22.13 0.67
C PRO A 84 12.11 -21.11 1.23
N ALA A 85 13.25 -21.58 1.75
CA ALA A 85 14.31 -20.72 2.25
C ALA A 85 14.98 -19.92 1.12
N LEU A 86 15.22 -20.56 -0.03
CA LEU A 86 15.78 -19.89 -1.21
C LEU A 86 14.82 -18.83 -1.75
N TRP A 87 13.53 -19.14 -1.80
CA TRP A 87 12.53 -18.15 -2.23
C TRP A 87 12.47 -16.94 -1.28
N ASN A 88 12.52 -17.17 0.03
CA ASN A 88 12.59 -16.08 1.00
C ASN A 88 13.87 -15.25 0.85
N ALA A 89 15.01 -15.87 0.54
CA ALA A 89 16.26 -15.15 0.28
C ALA A 89 16.13 -14.23 -0.95
N VAL A 90 15.51 -14.71 -2.03
CA VAL A 90 15.22 -13.89 -3.22
C VAL A 90 14.32 -12.71 -2.88
N GLN A 91 13.27 -12.92 -2.07
CA GLN A 91 12.41 -11.83 -1.62
C GLN A 91 13.17 -10.79 -0.79
N MET A 92 14.04 -11.21 0.13
CA MET A 92 14.88 -10.29 0.91
C MET A 92 15.82 -9.48 0.02
N PHE A 93 16.44 -10.11 -0.98
CA PHE A 93 17.26 -9.42 -1.97
C PHE A 93 16.44 -8.36 -2.74
N LEU A 94 15.24 -8.73 -3.20
CA LEU A 94 14.35 -7.80 -3.92
C LEU A 94 13.86 -6.65 -3.04
N ILE A 95 13.60 -6.88 -1.75
CA ILE A 95 13.28 -5.81 -0.80
C ILE A 95 14.44 -4.81 -0.73
N ALA A 96 15.67 -5.29 -0.53
CA ALA A 96 16.85 -4.43 -0.46
C ALA A 96 17.09 -3.67 -1.77
N PHE A 97 16.94 -4.36 -2.90
CA PHE A 97 17.08 -3.78 -4.23
C PHE A 97 16.06 -2.67 -4.49
N VAL A 98 14.78 -2.90 -4.20
CA VAL A 98 13.71 -1.92 -4.43
C VAL A 98 13.82 -0.74 -3.47
N LEU A 99 14.23 -0.94 -2.22
CA LEU A 99 14.48 0.19 -1.30
C LEU A 99 15.67 1.03 -1.75
N PHE A 100 16.74 0.39 -2.22
CA PHE A 100 17.87 1.10 -2.82
C PHE A 100 17.41 1.88 -4.07
N ASP A 101 16.62 1.24 -4.93
CA ASP A 101 16.10 1.86 -6.16
C ASP A 101 15.23 3.07 -5.86
N PHE A 102 14.30 2.92 -4.91
CA PHE A 102 13.42 3.97 -4.44
C PHE A 102 14.18 5.17 -3.88
N VAL A 103 15.30 4.98 -3.18
CA VAL A 103 16.09 6.09 -2.65
C VAL A 103 16.99 6.70 -3.72
N TYR A 104 17.75 5.86 -4.44
CA TYR A 104 18.80 6.30 -5.35
C TYR A 104 18.25 6.78 -6.68
N PHE A 105 17.50 5.94 -7.40
CA PHE A 105 17.00 6.29 -8.74
C PHE A 105 15.96 7.40 -8.69
N ARG A 106 15.11 7.46 -7.65
CA ARG A 106 14.20 8.59 -7.44
C ARG A 106 14.94 9.92 -7.29
N SER A 107 15.98 9.95 -6.45
CA SER A 107 16.76 11.18 -6.18
C SER A 107 17.52 11.65 -7.42
N VAL A 108 18.06 10.72 -8.21
CA VAL A 108 18.92 11.05 -9.36
C VAL A 108 18.13 11.30 -10.64
N PHE A 109 17.08 10.52 -10.93
CA PHE A 109 16.42 10.51 -12.25
C PHE A 109 15.01 11.11 -12.27
N ILE A 110 14.25 11.03 -11.18
CA ILE A 110 12.84 11.44 -11.16
C ILE A 110 12.71 12.87 -10.63
N ALA A 111 13.43 13.20 -9.56
CA ALA A 111 13.35 14.52 -8.95
C ALA A 111 14.24 15.58 -9.62
N ASN A 112 14.97 15.26 -10.70
CA ASN A 112 15.96 16.13 -11.34
C ASN A 112 16.91 16.83 -10.33
N GLY A 113 17.24 16.16 -9.21
CA GLY A 113 18.07 16.72 -8.15
C GLY A 113 17.40 17.73 -7.20
N ASN A 114 16.09 18.01 -7.34
CA ASN A 114 15.38 18.97 -6.49
C ASN A 114 14.89 18.39 -5.15
N GLU A 115 14.73 17.07 -5.03
CA GLU A 115 14.39 16.44 -3.75
C GLU A 115 15.64 16.04 -2.98
N SER A 116 15.70 16.43 -1.70
CA SER A 116 16.77 16.04 -0.80
C SER A 116 16.83 14.52 -0.63
N LEU A 117 18.00 13.94 -0.83
CA LEU A 117 18.28 12.52 -0.57
C LEU A 117 17.87 12.11 0.86
N GLY A 118 17.96 13.04 1.82
CA GLY A 118 17.50 12.82 3.19
C GLY A 118 15.98 12.59 3.31
N THR A 119 15.17 13.31 2.54
CA THR A 119 13.71 13.13 2.51
C THR A 119 13.35 11.77 1.94
N ASN A 120 14.01 11.36 0.85
CA ASN A 120 13.77 10.04 0.24
C ASN A 120 14.16 8.90 1.17
N ILE A 121 15.28 9.02 1.90
CA ILE A 121 15.65 8.06 2.95
C ILE A 121 14.60 8.01 4.05
N PHE A 122 14.10 9.16 4.50
CA PHE A 122 13.07 9.22 5.55
C PHE A 122 11.76 8.54 5.13
N VAL A 123 11.30 8.79 3.90
CA VAL A 123 10.10 8.14 3.35
C VAL A 123 10.32 6.62 3.23
N ALA A 124 11.46 6.19 2.69
CA ALA A 124 11.80 4.78 2.56
C ALA A 124 11.87 4.08 3.93
N ALA A 125 12.48 4.74 4.93
CA ALA A 125 12.58 4.23 6.29
C ALA A 125 11.19 4.11 6.95
N THR A 126 10.31 5.11 6.77
CA THR A 126 8.95 5.09 7.30
C THR A 126 8.15 3.93 6.69
N LEU A 127 8.22 3.77 5.37
CA LEU A 127 7.59 2.66 4.65
C LEU A 127 8.14 1.31 5.12
N PHE A 128 9.46 1.20 5.32
CA PHE A 128 10.11 0.00 5.81
C PHE A 128 9.70 -0.37 7.24
N LEU A 129 9.69 0.60 8.15
CA LEU A 129 9.24 0.41 9.53
C LEU A 129 7.78 -0.04 9.60
N PHE A 130 6.90 0.61 8.83
CA PHE A 130 5.50 0.21 8.75
C PHE A 130 5.36 -1.23 8.20
N GLY A 131 6.11 -1.57 7.15
CA GLY A 131 6.14 -2.92 6.61
C GLY A 131 6.60 -3.97 7.62
N ILE A 132 7.63 -3.67 8.43
CA ILE A 132 8.09 -4.55 9.52
C ILE A 132 6.97 -4.77 10.55
N ILE A 133 6.27 -3.70 10.96
CA ILE A 133 5.19 -3.79 11.94
C ILE A 133 4.08 -4.73 11.41
N VAL A 134 3.62 -4.52 10.18
CA VAL A 134 2.58 -5.36 9.56
C VAL A 134 3.06 -6.80 9.40
N ALA A 135 4.29 -7.01 8.93
CA ALA A 135 4.88 -8.34 8.78
C ALA A 135 5.05 -9.07 10.11
N TYR A 136 5.39 -8.35 11.18
CA TYR A 136 5.48 -8.88 12.53
C TYR A 136 4.12 -9.31 13.06
N ILE A 137 3.10 -8.46 12.93
CA ILE A 137 1.72 -8.79 13.32
C ILE A 137 1.26 -10.05 12.56
N LYS A 138 1.47 -10.08 11.23
CA LYS A 138 1.15 -11.24 10.40
C LYS A 138 1.84 -12.52 10.88
N SER A 139 3.13 -12.44 11.12
CA SER A 139 3.95 -13.57 11.59
C SER A 139 3.47 -14.10 12.94
N LYS A 140 3.08 -13.20 13.86
CA LYS A 140 2.53 -13.53 15.17
C LYS A 140 1.16 -14.21 15.08
N GLU A 141 0.30 -13.76 14.17
CA GLU A 141 -1.04 -14.31 14.00
C GLU A 141 -1.08 -15.64 13.22
N THR A 142 -0.08 -15.91 12.38
CA THR A 142 -0.04 -17.16 11.59
C THR A 142 1.14 -18.07 11.90
N ASN A 143 2.36 -17.68 11.52
CA ASN A 143 3.59 -18.46 11.70
C ASN A 143 4.80 -17.62 11.29
N LYS A 144 5.97 -17.97 11.83
CA LYS A 144 7.24 -17.26 11.57
C LYS A 144 7.64 -17.19 10.09
N LYS A 145 7.22 -18.16 9.26
CA LYS A 145 7.56 -18.20 7.83
C LYS A 145 6.79 -17.15 7.02
N ALA A 146 5.71 -16.58 7.57
CA ALA A 146 4.90 -15.55 6.92
C ALA A 146 5.53 -14.15 6.98
N PHE A 147 6.57 -13.94 7.80
CA PHE A 147 7.21 -12.63 7.96
C PHE A 147 7.80 -12.09 6.65
N VAL A 148 8.68 -12.85 5.99
CA VAL A 148 9.34 -12.40 4.76
C VAL A 148 8.33 -12.14 3.63
N PRO A 149 7.35 -13.03 3.37
CA PRO A 149 6.29 -12.76 2.39
C PRO A 149 5.49 -11.49 2.66
N ALA A 150 5.11 -11.27 3.93
CA ALA A 150 4.37 -10.08 4.31
C ALA A 150 5.21 -8.81 4.15
N LEU A 151 6.48 -8.84 4.56
CA LEU A 151 7.39 -7.72 4.38
C LEU A 151 7.60 -7.43 2.90
N PHE A 152 7.84 -8.44 2.07
CA PHE A 152 7.99 -8.27 0.63
C PHE A 152 6.77 -7.56 0.03
N PHE A 153 5.57 -8.00 0.38
CA PHE A 153 4.35 -7.38 -0.13
C PHE A 153 4.23 -5.91 0.29
N MET A 154 4.44 -5.62 1.57
CA MET A 154 4.34 -4.27 2.11
C MET A 154 5.42 -3.32 1.56
N ILE A 155 6.55 -3.84 1.10
CA ILE A 155 7.62 -3.01 0.53
C ILE A 155 7.56 -3.01 -1.01
N VAL A 156 7.88 -4.14 -1.62
CA VAL A 156 8.11 -4.24 -3.07
C VAL A 156 6.82 -3.97 -3.83
N VAL A 157 5.73 -4.62 -3.46
CA VAL A 157 4.46 -4.49 -4.19
C VAL A 157 3.86 -3.11 -3.98
N THR A 158 3.90 -2.60 -2.74
CA THR A 158 3.42 -1.23 -2.45
C THR A 158 4.20 -0.16 -3.21
N ILE A 159 5.53 -0.29 -3.33
CA ILE A 159 6.34 0.66 -4.11
C ILE A 159 5.98 0.58 -5.61
N ILE A 160 5.81 -0.62 -6.16
CA ILE A 160 5.38 -0.82 -7.55
C ILE A 160 4.01 -0.18 -7.79
N GLU A 161 3.06 -0.38 -6.89
CA GLU A 161 1.73 0.23 -6.95
C GLU A 161 1.77 1.76 -6.86
N TRP A 162 2.76 2.31 -6.16
CA TRP A 162 2.93 3.74 -5.95
C TRP A 162 3.63 4.46 -7.12
N VAL A 163 4.22 3.72 -8.07
CA VAL A 163 4.89 4.25 -9.27
C VAL A 163 4.11 5.36 -10.00
N PRO A 164 2.79 5.29 -10.20
CA PRO A 164 2.04 6.35 -10.87
C PRO A 164 2.18 7.71 -10.18
N ALA A 165 2.09 7.76 -8.85
CA ALA A 165 2.29 9.01 -8.11
C ALA A 165 3.75 9.44 -8.06
N LEU A 166 4.69 8.48 -7.99
CA LEU A 166 6.13 8.74 -8.08
C LEU A 166 6.51 9.45 -9.38
N ARG A 167 5.82 9.16 -10.48
CA ARG A 167 6.08 9.80 -11.79
C ARG A 167 5.50 11.21 -11.93
N ILE A 168 4.41 11.52 -11.25
CA ILE A 168 3.79 12.85 -11.28
C ILE A 168 4.67 13.86 -10.52
N ASN A 169 5.43 13.39 -9.52
CA ASN A 169 6.35 14.18 -8.70
C ASN A 169 5.68 15.40 -8.01
N ASP A 170 4.41 15.23 -7.62
CA ASP A 170 3.65 16.17 -6.80
C ASP A 170 3.54 15.63 -5.37
N THR A 171 4.00 16.41 -4.39
CA THR A 171 4.09 15.98 -2.99
C THR A 171 2.71 15.65 -2.39
N SER A 172 1.68 16.42 -2.71
CA SER A 172 0.32 16.17 -2.21
C SER A 172 -0.23 14.88 -2.79
N TRP A 173 -0.07 14.68 -4.10
CA TRP A 173 -0.51 13.46 -4.79
C TRP A 173 0.23 12.21 -4.31
N LEU A 174 1.53 12.34 -4.02
CA LEU A 174 2.35 11.28 -3.44
C LEU A 174 1.77 10.77 -2.12
N TYR A 175 1.51 11.68 -1.18
CA TYR A 175 0.95 11.32 0.12
C TYR A 175 -0.51 10.87 0.04
N LEU A 176 -1.29 11.48 -0.85
CA LEU A 176 -2.69 11.12 -1.09
C LEU A 176 -2.83 9.66 -1.55
N MET A 177 -1.85 9.14 -2.30
CA MET A 177 -1.86 7.75 -2.78
C MET A 177 -1.24 6.76 -1.80
N VAL A 178 -0.09 7.08 -1.19
CA VAL A 178 0.66 6.10 -0.38
C VAL A 178 -0.11 5.68 0.87
N VAL A 179 -0.82 6.60 1.53
CA VAL A 179 -1.50 6.30 2.80
C VAL A 179 -2.66 5.33 2.60
N PRO A 180 -3.61 5.55 1.66
CA PRO A 180 -4.64 4.57 1.33
C PRO A 180 -4.07 3.22 0.87
N LEU A 181 -2.99 3.21 0.06
CA LEU A 181 -2.34 1.97 -0.36
C LEU A 181 -1.81 1.18 0.83
N LEU A 182 -1.10 1.82 1.76
CA LEU A 182 -0.57 1.16 2.96
C LEU A 182 -1.69 0.56 3.83
N ILE A 183 -2.81 1.29 3.98
CA ILE A 183 -3.98 0.80 4.72
C ILE A 183 -4.60 -0.41 4.02
N CYS A 184 -4.81 -0.33 2.71
CA CYS A 184 -5.40 -1.41 1.92
C CYS A 184 -4.51 -2.67 1.94
N ASN A 185 -3.22 -2.51 1.68
CA ASN A 185 -2.23 -3.59 1.65
C ASN A 185 -2.07 -4.25 3.02
N ALA A 186 -1.98 -3.45 4.09
CA ALA A 186 -1.91 -3.97 5.44
C ALA A 186 -3.16 -4.78 5.79
N TYR A 187 -4.35 -4.25 5.48
CA TYR A 187 -5.61 -4.97 5.70
C TYR A 187 -5.63 -6.31 4.97
N GLN A 188 -5.28 -6.35 3.69
CA GLN A 188 -5.31 -7.58 2.89
C GLN A 188 -4.33 -8.65 3.42
N VAL A 189 -3.10 -8.26 3.73
CA VAL A 189 -2.10 -9.17 4.31
C VAL A 189 -2.57 -9.75 5.64
N LEU A 190 -3.12 -8.89 6.51
CA LEU A 190 -3.54 -9.29 7.84
C LEU A 190 -4.83 -10.11 7.82
N ILE A 191 -5.83 -9.77 7.01
CA ILE A 191 -7.14 -10.44 7.07
C ILE A 191 -7.17 -11.80 6.33
N LEU A 192 -6.33 -12.00 5.31
CA LEU A 192 -6.45 -13.15 4.39
C LEU A 192 -6.49 -14.51 5.13
N HIS A 193 -5.62 -14.70 6.12
CA HIS A 193 -5.56 -15.97 6.85
C HIS A 193 -6.82 -16.26 7.68
N ARG A 194 -7.47 -15.22 8.20
CA ARG A 194 -8.72 -15.34 8.95
C ARG A 194 -9.88 -15.71 8.01
N LEU A 195 -9.87 -15.19 6.79
CA LEU A 195 -10.88 -15.52 5.76
C LEU A 195 -10.70 -16.92 5.17
N VAL A 196 -9.49 -17.47 5.19
CA VAL A 196 -9.20 -18.82 4.70
C VAL A 196 -9.40 -19.86 5.81
N GLY A 197 -9.05 -19.54 7.06
CA GLY A 197 -9.22 -20.45 8.21
C GLY A 197 -10.66 -20.53 8.77
N GLN A 198 -11.57 -19.67 8.32
CA GLN A 198 -13.01 -19.80 8.56
C GLN A 198 -13.60 -20.84 7.59
N GLU A 199 -13.25 -22.12 7.77
CA GLU A 199 -14.08 -23.22 7.29
C GLU A 199 -15.13 -23.49 8.38
N SER A 200 -16.38 -23.11 8.07
CA SER A 200 -17.57 -23.50 8.84
C SER A 200 -18.00 -24.90 8.46
#